data_AF-M1IZU8-F1
#
_entry.id   AF-M1IZU8-F1
#
_cell.length_a   1.000
_cell.length_b   1.000
_cell.length_c   1.000
_cell.angle_alpha   90.00
_cell.angle_beta   90.00
_cell.angle_gamma   90.00
#
_symmetry.space_group_name_H-M   'P 1'
#
loop_
_entity.id
_entity.type
_entity.pdbx_description
1 polymer ?
#
loop_
_entity_poly.entity_id
_entity_poly.type
_entity_poly.pdbx_seq_one_letter_code
_entity_poly.pdbx_strand_id
1 'polypeptide(L)'
;MNHVSPPGYWKEDGKRKLILVVRQDRYKVDEERHALILKDWKMEIPFSGRLRWSGVQGRLEIHIINNRFYAYIPVDVGRVVAKRSGKLVKDSLIIHGERGKIQISSPKGNKVASVDLGINMLATVIVDDGTVLFYRGSVVKSDYFYFQKKIAELDRLKSEAEKIQEVEAREEVLEERKRLFNKLYRRLLHYYRTLASHLAKALWNLGVSTVYLGYPYFISQDKGNKFTVNIWSYRKLIEAIMNKLHEYGIKTFLVVEYNTSRYCAYHDVEVVRKPRGLTSSPP
;
A
#
# COMPACT_ATOMS: atom_id res chain seq x y z
N MET A 1 45.60 -8.11 12.99
CA MET A 1 44.86 -6.86 13.28
C MET A 1 43.49 -6.97 12.64
N ASN A 2 42.42 -7.11 13.43
CA ASN A 2 41.05 -7.18 12.91
C ASN A 2 40.63 -5.78 12.44
N HIS A 3 40.69 -5.54 11.14
CA HIS A 3 40.10 -4.33 10.55
C HIS A 3 38.59 -4.39 10.73
N VAL A 4 38.09 -3.63 11.70
CA VAL A 4 36.67 -3.32 11.80
C VAL A 4 36.37 -2.33 10.68
N SER A 5 35.83 -2.83 9.56
CA SER A 5 35.34 -1.96 8.51
C SER A 5 34.16 -1.14 9.06
N PRO A 6 34.15 0.20 8.90
CA PRO A 6 33.00 1.01 9.27
C PRO A 6 31.76 0.53 8.49
N PRO A 7 30.54 0.67 9.06
CA PRO A 7 29.32 0.28 8.37
C PRO A 7 29.27 0.95 6.99
N GLY A 8 29.23 0.14 5.93
CA GLY A 8 29.14 0.66 4.57
C GLY A 8 27.86 1.47 4.36
N TYR A 9 27.90 2.44 3.45
CA TYR A 9 26.70 3.15 3.02
C TYR A 9 25.77 2.19 2.27
N TRP A 10 24.47 2.34 2.49
CA TRP A 10 23.46 1.59 1.76
C TRP A 10 23.48 2.03 0.29
N LYS A 11 23.47 1.06 -0.63
CA LYS A 11 23.38 1.30 -2.07
C LYS A 11 22.11 0.65 -2.62
N GLU A 12 21.42 1.37 -3.50
CA GLU A 12 20.32 0.86 -4.31
C GLU A 12 20.63 1.28 -5.75
N ASP A 13 20.63 0.34 -6.70
CA ASP A 13 21.04 0.55 -8.10
C ASP A 13 22.41 1.25 -8.26
N GLY A 14 23.38 0.88 -7.42
CA GLY A 14 24.73 1.46 -7.45
C GLY A 14 24.85 2.88 -6.87
N LYS A 15 23.74 3.54 -6.50
CA LYS A 15 23.72 4.88 -5.92
C LYS A 15 23.61 4.83 -4.40
N ARG A 16 24.28 5.77 -3.72
CA ARG A 16 24.18 5.91 -2.25
C ARG A 16 22.76 6.27 -1.85
N LYS A 17 22.20 5.53 -0.90
CA LYS A 17 20.90 5.81 -0.29
C LYS A 17 21.12 6.67 0.95
N LEU A 18 20.57 7.88 0.94
CA LEU A 18 20.60 8.79 2.07
C LEU A 18 19.54 8.36 3.09
N ILE A 19 19.96 7.51 4.03
CA ILE A 19 19.17 7.04 5.16
C ILE A 19 19.93 7.36 6.45
N LEU A 20 19.20 7.82 7.45
CA LEU A 20 19.66 7.86 8.84
C LEU A 20 18.87 6.84 9.65
N VAL A 21 19.58 5.98 10.39
CA VAL A 21 18.97 4.98 11.27
C VAL A 21 19.31 5.34 12.71
N VAL A 22 18.29 5.48 13.55
CA VAL A 22 18.45 5.85 14.95
C VAL A 22 17.83 4.77 15.84
N ARG A 23 18.61 4.32 16.83
CA ARG A 23 18.17 3.29 17.78
C ARG A 23 16.98 3.81 18.60
N GLN A 24 16.06 2.93 18.98
CA GLN A 24 14.78 3.28 19.60
C GLN A 24 14.89 4.16 20.86
N ASP A 25 15.97 4.06 21.63
CA ASP A 25 16.20 4.82 22.86
C ASP A 25 16.99 6.13 22.63
N ARG A 26 17.48 6.37 21.41
CA ARG A 26 18.29 7.54 21.03
C ARG A 26 17.47 8.65 20.35
N TYR A 27 16.16 8.50 20.26
CA TYR A 27 15.25 9.57 19.88
C TYR A 27 14.03 9.61 20.82
N LYS A 28 13.29 10.73 20.78
CA LYS A 28 11.98 10.89 21.41
C LYS A 28 11.05 11.58 20.40
N VAL A 29 9.80 11.15 20.37
CA VAL A 29 8.74 11.89 19.67
C VAL A 29 8.03 12.72 20.73
N ASP A 30 7.88 14.02 20.47
CA ASP A 30 7.05 14.94 21.24
C ASP A 30 5.78 15.17 20.42
N GLU A 31 4.69 14.54 20.85
CA GLU A 31 3.43 14.53 20.12
C GLU A 31 2.66 15.83 20.24
N GLU A 32 2.84 16.58 21.32
CA GLU A 32 2.16 17.87 21.53
C GLU A 32 2.80 18.96 20.67
N ARG A 33 4.14 18.99 20.63
CA ARG A 33 4.91 19.96 19.86
C ARG A 33 5.13 19.55 18.41
N HIS A 34 4.70 18.34 18.03
CA HIS A 34 4.97 17.75 16.73
C HIS A 34 6.48 17.78 16.42
N ALA A 35 7.30 17.37 17.38
CA ALA A 35 8.76 17.44 17.26
C ALA A 35 9.42 16.06 17.43
N LEU A 36 10.41 15.79 16.59
CA LEU A 36 11.28 14.63 16.68
C LEU A 36 12.62 15.05 17.26
N ILE A 37 12.93 14.57 18.46
CA ILE A 37 14.14 14.90 19.20
C ILE A 37 15.17 13.80 18.98
N LEU A 38 16.29 14.12 18.32
CA LEU A 38 17.41 13.21 18.11
C LEU A 38 18.49 13.48 19.17
N LYS A 39 18.67 12.55 20.11
CA LYS A 39 19.50 12.74 21.30
C LYS A 39 21.00 12.82 20.98
N ASP A 40 21.46 12.05 20.01
CA ASP A 40 22.88 12.01 19.60
C ASP A 40 23.37 13.36 19.05
N TRP A 41 22.49 14.09 18.37
CA TRP A 41 22.81 15.36 17.71
C TRP A 41 22.27 16.58 18.47
N LYS A 42 21.58 16.39 19.60
CA LYS A 42 20.89 17.45 20.35
C LYS A 42 20.01 18.32 19.44
N MET A 43 19.29 17.66 18.53
CA MET A 43 18.54 18.31 17.47
C MET A 43 17.05 18.02 17.62
N GLU A 44 16.24 19.06 17.41
CA GLU A 44 14.79 18.99 17.38
C GLU A 44 14.32 19.27 15.94
N ILE A 45 13.54 18.35 15.39
CA ILE A 45 13.01 18.46 14.02
C ILE A 45 11.49 18.51 14.08
N PRO A 46 10.84 19.62 13.70
CA PRO A 46 9.39 19.64 13.58
C PRO A 46 8.94 18.69 12.47
N PHE A 47 7.82 17.98 12.68
CA PHE A 47 7.23 17.10 11.69
C PHE A 47 5.78 17.49 11.37
N SER A 48 5.35 17.13 10.16
CA SER A 48 3.96 17.28 9.74
C SER A 48 3.30 15.91 9.62
N GLY A 49 2.05 15.81 10.09
CA GLY A 49 1.26 14.57 10.02
C GLY A 49 0.67 14.20 11.37
N ARG A 50 -0.04 13.07 11.39
CA ARG A 50 -0.64 12.52 12.61
C ARG A 50 -0.01 11.19 12.94
N LEU A 51 0.26 10.97 14.22
CA LEU A 51 0.72 9.70 14.73
C LEU A 51 -0.48 8.79 14.91
N ARG A 52 -0.59 7.79 14.03
CA ARG A 52 -1.76 6.92 14.00
C ARG A 52 -1.82 5.98 15.20
N TRP A 53 -0.69 5.47 15.62
CA TRP A 53 -0.59 4.34 16.55
C TRP A 53 0.04 4.77 17.86
N SER A 54 -0.52 4.31 18.97
CA SER A 54 0.06 4.39 20.29
C SER A 54 0.66 3.04 20.68
N GLY A 55 1.89 3.04 21.18
CA GLY A 55 2.61 1.82 21.53
C GLY A 55 4.12 2.01 21.61
N VAL A 56 4.85 0.91 21.76
CA VAL A 56 6.32 0.96 21.91
C VAL A 56 6.97 1.33 20.58
N GLN A 57 7.76 2.40 20.58
CA GLN A 57 8.51 2.84 19.43
C GLN A 57 9.67 1.89 19.14
N GLY A 58 9.85 1.56 17.87
CA GLY A 58 10.99 0.77 17.40
C GLY A 58 12.11 1.66 16.87
N ARG A 59 12.90 1.10 15.95
CA ARG A 59 14.01 1.83 15.31
C ARG A 59 13.48 2.88 14.35
N LEU A 60 13.96 4.11 14.46
CA LEU A 60 13.63 5.19 13.55
C LEU A 60 14.48 5.09 12.29
N GLU A 61 13.83 5.25 11.14
CA GLU A 61 14.49 5.37 9.84
C GLU A 61 14.07 6.67 9.17
N ILE A 62 15.01 7.58 8.93
CA ILE A 62 14.77 8.82 8.17
C ILE A 62 15.28 8.63 6.76
N HIS A 63 14.38 8.72 5.78
CA HIS A 63 14.69 8.59 4.36
C HIS A 63 14.60 9.96 3.68
N ILE A 64 15.55 10.26 2.80
CA ILE A 64 15.48 11.45 1.94
C ILE A 64 14.91 11.05 0.59
N ILE A 65 13.71 11.54 0.27
CA ILE A 65 13.01 11.24 -0.99
C ILE A 65 12.58 12.56 -1.63
N ASN A 66 13.14 12.87 -2.82
CA ASN A 66 12.85 14.10 -3.56
C ASN A 66 13.00 15.38 -2.72
N ASN A 67 14.16 15.50 -2.05
CA ASN A 67 14.48 16.65 -1.20
C ASN A 67 13.53 16.84 0.01
N ARG A 68 12.87 15.76 0.45
CA ARG A 68 12.03 15.74 1.66
C ARG A 68 12.47 14.62 2.59
N PHE A 69 12.40 14.87 3.88
CA PHE A 69 12.69 13.91 4.93
C PHE A 69 11.41 13.18 5.34
N TYR A 70 11.48 11.85 5.40
CA TYR A 70 10.40 10.99 5.87
C TYR A 70 10.90 10.14 7.04
N ALA A 71 10.32 10.36 8.22
CA ALA A 71 10.58 9.56 9.41
C ALA A 71 9.61 8.37 9.46
N TYR A 72 10.15 7.15 9.39
CA TYR A 72 9.41 5.91 9.55
C TYR A 72 9.71 5.33 10.93
N ILE A 73 8.66 5.18 11.73
CA ILE A 73 8.75 4.60 13.07
C ILE A 73 7.81 3.40 13.14
N PRO A 74 8.35 2.18 13.26
CA PRO A 74 7.52 1.02 13.58
C PRO A 74 7.04 1.12 15.03
N VAL A 75 5.77 0.80 15.26
CA VAL A 75 5.12 0.89 16.58
C VAL A 75 4.54 -0.49 16.95
N ASP A 76 4.91 -1.01 18.12
CA ASP A 76 4.35 -2.24 18.70
C ASP A 76 3.09 -1.86 19.51
N VAL A 77 1.92 -1.99 18.87
CA VAL A 77 0.62 -1.52 19.37
C VAL A 77 0.04 -2.49 20.39
N GLY A 78 -0.53 -1.97 21.48
CA GLY A 78 -1.13 -2.78 22.55
C GLY A 78 -0.13 -3.41 23.50
N ARG A 79 1.17 -3.12 23.33
CA ARG A 79 2.23 -3.59 24.22
C ARG A 79 2.67 -2.48 25.16
N VAL A 80 2.57 -2.74 26.46
CA VAL A 80 3.07 -1.84 27.53
C VAL A 80 4.14 -2.51 28.41
N VAL A 81 4.44 -3.79 28.16
CA VAL A 81 5.43 -4.58 28.92
C VAL A 81 6.56 -5.11 28.03
N ALA A 82 7.75 -5.24 28.62
CA ALA A 82 8.92 -5.79 27.96
C ALA A 82 8.85 -7.33 27.87
N LYS A 83 9.03 -7.89 26.65
CA LYS A 83 8.92 -9.34 26.36
C LYS A 83 9.78 -10.25 27.25
N ARG A 84 10.96 -9.78 27.68
CA ARG A 84 11.92 -10.60 28.45
C ARG A 84 11.80 -10.43 29.96
N SER A 85 11.46 -9.24 30.44
CA SER A 85 11.52 -8.92 31.87
C SER A 85 10.16 -8.75 32.53
N GLY A 86 9.07 -8.68 31.76
CA GLY A 86 7.73 -8.39 32.28
C GLY A 86 7.55 -6.97 32.84
N LYS A 87 8.60 -6.16 32.88
CA LYS A 87 8.56 -4.79 33.39
C LYS A 87 7.84 -3.87 32.41
N LEU A 88 7.20 -2.83 32.94
CA LEU A 88 6.64 -1.74 32.15
C LEU A 88 7.74 -1.12 31.27
N VAL A 89 7.39 -0.84 30.02
CA VAL A 89 8.26 -0.12 29.10
C VAL A 89 8.38 1.31 29.59
N LYS A 90 9.59 1.89 29.51
CA LYS A 90 9.80 3.29 29.85
C LYS A 90 8.91 4.17 28.97
N ASP A 91 8.23 5.13 29.59
CA ASP A 91 7.35 6.08 28.91
C ASP A 91 8.05 6.83 27.76
N SER A 92 9.34 7.13 27.91
CA SER A 92 10.18 7.73 26.86
C SER A 92 10.34 6.89 25.58
N LEU A 93 9.86 5.65 25.56
CA LEU A 93 9.87 4.74 24.42
C LEU A 93 8.45 4.45 23.91
N ILE A 94 7.44 5.13 24.45
CA ILE A 94 6.06 5.00 24.03
C ILE A 94 5.75 6.19 23.14
N ILE A 95 5.13 5.91 21.99
CA ILE A 95 4.50 6.92 21.16
C ILE A 95 3.03 6.97 21.53
N HIS A 96 2.49 8.18 21.67
CA HIS A 96 1.10 8.46 21.97
C HIS A 96 0.35 8.92 20.72
N GLY A 97 0.06 7.97 19.83
CA GLY A 97 -0.79 8.23 18.66
C GLY A 97 -2.29 8.21 18.95
N GLU A 98 -3.09 8.30 17.90
CA GLU A 98 -4.56 8.29 17.96
C GLU A 98 -5.15 6.93 18.43
N ARG A 99 -4.41 5.82 18.28
CA ARG A 99 -4.95 4.46 18.50
C ARG A 99 -4.01 3.54 19.27
N GLY A 100 -4.44 3.10 20.45
CA GLY A 100 -3.73 2.10 21.26
C GLY A 100 -4.01 0.63 20.90
N LYS A 101 -4.93 0.35 19.97
CA LYS A 101 -5.29 -1.00 19.51
C LYS A 101 -5.45 -1.03 17.99
N ILE A 102 -5.02 -2.12 17.35
CA ILE A 102 -5.17 -2.32 15.89
C ILE A 102 -6.64 -2.55 15.53
N GLN A 103 -7.29 -3.43 16.28
CA GLN A 103 -8.70 -3.75 16.10
C GLN A 103 -9.57 -2.62 16.68
N ILE A 104 -10.37 -2.00 15.82
CA ILE A 104 -11.32 -0.93 16.12
C ILE A 104 -12.63 -1.53 16.61
N SER A 105 -13.09 -2.58 15.92
CA SER A 105 -14.39 -3.20 16.14
C SER A 105 -14.28 -4.72 15.96
N SER A 106 -15.26 -5.44 16.49
CA SER A 106 -15.48 -6.86 16.19
C SER A 106 -16.58 -7.01 15.13
N PRO A 107 -16.58 -8.09 14.33
CA PRO A 107 -17.69 -8.40 13.43
C PRO A 107 -19.03 -8.42 14.17
N LYS A 108 -20.08 -7.88 13.55
CA LYS A 108 -21.44 -7.83 14.12
C LYS A 108 -22.23 -9.13 13.93
N GLY A 109 -21.75 -10.02 13.07
CA GLY A 109 -22.42 -11.26 12.71
C GLY A 109 -21.41 -12.30 12.25
N ASN A 110 -21.89 -13.34 11.57
CA ASN A 110 -21.10 -14.48 11.11
C ASN A 110 -21.10 -14.65 9.58
N LYS A 111 -21.60 -13.67 8.83
CA LYS A 111 -21.69 -13.75 7.37
C LYS A 111 -20.32 -13.87 6.71
N VAL A 112 -20.33 -14.41 5.51
CA VAL A 112 -19.17 -14.62 4.65
C VAL A 112 -19.32 -13.77 3.39
N ALA A 113 -18.21 -13.18 2.94
CA ALA A 113 -18.16 -12.49 1.66
C ALA A 113 -17.00 -13.00 0.79
N SER A 114 -17.23 -13.00 -0.52
CA SER A 114 -16.20 -13.20 -1.54
C SER A 114 -15.91 -11.87 -2.23
N VAL A 115 -14.64 -11.57 -2.48
CA VAL A 115 -14.17 -10.36 -3.14
C VAL A 115 -13.31 -10.75 -4.34
N ASP A 116 -13.76 -10.44 -5.54
CA ASP A 116 -13.00 -10.58 -6.80
C ASP A 116 -12.39 -9.24 -7.21
N LEU A 117 -11.16 -9.24 -7.70
CA LEU A 117 -10.41 -8.04 -8.10
C LEU A 117 -10.21 -7.99 -9.63
N GLY A 118 -10.72 -6.95 -10.27
CA GLY A 118 -10.68 -6.79 -11.73
C GLY A 118 -10.10 -5.46 -12.21
N ILE A 119 -9.95 -5.34 -13.53
CA ILE A 119 -9.41 -4.13 -14.20
C ILE A 119 -10.51 -3.07 -14.40
N ASN A 120 -11.71 -3.47 -14.83
CA ASN A 120 -12.83 -2.56 -15.06
C ASN A 120 -13.61 -2.31 -13.76
N MET A 121 -13.84 -3.39 -13.00
CA MET A 121 -14.35 -3.36 -11.63
C MET A 121 -13.19 -3.65 -10.69
N LEU A 122 -12.77 -2.67 -9.88
CA LEU A 122 -11.65 -2.81 -8.95
C LEU A 122 -11.86 -3.94 -7.96
N ALA A 123 -13.10 -4.02 -7.47
CA ALA A 123 -13.56 -5.04 -6.56
C ALA A 123 -15.04 -5.31 -6.83
N THR A 124 -15.38 -6.58 -6.95
CA THR A 124 -16.75 -7.08 -6.91
C THR A 124 -16.89 -7.88 -5.63
N VAL A 125 -17.89 -7.56 -4.81
CA VAL A 125 -18.11 -8.23 -3.52
C VAL A 125 -19.46 -8.90 -3.54
N ILE A 126 -19.51 -10.16 -3.13
CA ILE A 126 -20.74 -10.93 -2.97
C ILE A 126 -20.78 -11.43 -1.53
N VAL A 127 -21.87 -11.15 -0.82
CA VAL A 127 -22.14 -11.65 0.53
C VAL A 127 -23.08 -12.85 0.42
N ASP A 128 -22.98 -13.80 1.35
CA ASP A 128 -23.81 -15.01 1.42
C ASP A 128 -25.33 -14.74 1.50
N ASP A 129 -25.73 -13.55 1.93
CA ASP A 129 -27.11 -13.08 1.95
C ASP A 129 -27.62 -12.53 0.59
N GLY A 130 -26.79 -12.60 -0.46
CA GLY A 130 -27.09 -12.12 -1.80
C GLY A 130 -26.76 -10.64 -2.03
N THR A 131 -26.25 -9.91 -1.03
CA THR A 131 -25.82 -8.52 -1.20
C THR A 131 -24.60 -8.44 -2.12
N VAL A 132 -24.64 -7.50 -3.08
CA VAL A 132 -23.52 -7.27 -4.02
C VAL A 132 -23.02 -5.83 -3.93
N LEU A 133 -21.69 -5.64 -3.84
CA LEU A 133 -21.05 -4.33 -3.91
C LEU A 133 -20.13 -4.24 -5.13
N PHE A 134 -20.22 -3.13 -5.87
CA PHE A 134 -19.43 -2.86 -7.05
C PHE A 134 -18.54 -1.63 -6.88
N TYR A 135 -17.23 -1.79 -7.05
CA TYR A 135 -16.26 -0.70 -7.01
C TYR A 135 -15.69 -0.43 -8.40
N ARG A 136 -16.19 0.61 -9.08
CA ARG A 136 -15.78 0.94 -10.45
C ARG A 136 -14.32 1.43 -10.50
N GLY A 137 -13.57 0.92 -11.48
CA GLY A 137 -12.18 1.33 -11.74
C GLY A 137 -12.01 2.40 -12.81
N SER A 138 -13.10 2.93 -13.36
CA SER A 138 -13.07 3.89 -14.49
C SER A 138 -12.22 5.14 -14.19
N VAL A 139 -12.31 5.68 -12.98
CA VAL A 139 -11.55 6.87 -12.55
C VAL A 139 -10.05 6.57 -12.45
N VAL A 140 -9.70 5.42 -11.89
CA VAL A 140 -8.29 4.97 -11.81
C VAL A 140 -7.74 4.74 -13.22
N LYS A 141 -8.56 4.16 -14.10
CA LYS A 141 -8.22 3.92 -15.50
C LYS A 141 -8.03 5.23 -16.27
N SER A 142 -8.90 6.23 -16.08
CA SER A 142 -8.76 7.53 -16.73
C SER A 142 -7.50 8.26 -16.28
N ASP A 143 -7.21 8.25 -14.98
CA ASP A 143 -5.98 8.81 -14.44
C ASP A 143 -4.75 8.16 -15.07
N TYR A 144 -4.73 6.82 -15.09
CA TYR A 144 -3.61 6.10 -15.69
C TYR A 144 -3.39 6.48 -17.15
N PHE A 145 -4.44 6.51 -17.97
CA PHE A 145 -4.31 6.88 -19.38
C PHE A 145 -3.81 8.32 -19.57
N TYR A 146 -4.34 9.25 -18.77
CA TYR A 146 -3.91 10.64 -18.81
C TYR A 146 -2.42 10.78 -18.49
N PHE A 147 -1.96 10.22 -17.37
CA PHE A 147 -0.55 10.30 -16.97
C PHE A 147 0.36 9.50 -17.91
N GLN A 148 -0.10 8.38 -18.43
CA GLN A 148 0.65 7.60 -19.41
C GLN A 148 0.88 8.38 -20.71
N LYS A 149 -0.13 9.10 -21.21
CA LYS A 149 0.02 9.97 -22.39
C LYS A 149 1.09 11.04 -22.11
N LYS A 150 1.03 11.68 -20.94
CA LYS A 150 2.01 12.69 -20.53
C LYS A 150 3.43 12.14 -20.38
N ILE A 151 3.59 10.96 -19.78
CA ILE A 151 4.90 10.30 -19.67
C ILE A 151 5.45 9.94 -21.06
N ALA A 152 4.61 9.49 -21.98
CA ALA A 152 5.03 9.20 -23.35
C ALA A 152 5.46 10.46 -24.13
N GLU A 153 4.80 11.60 -23.90
CA GLU A 153 5.24 12.91 -24.43
C GLU A 153 6.64 13.27 -23.90
N LEU A 154 6.88 13.11 -22.59
CA LEU A 154 8.20 13.34 -21.98
C LEU A 154 9.27 12.36 -22.46
N ASP A 155 8.93 11.08 -22.66
CA ASP A 155 9.87 10.08 -23.17
C ASP A 155 10.32 10.43 -24.61
N ARG A 156 9.47 11.08 -25.42
CA ARG A 156 9.85 11.61 -26.74
C ARG A 156 10.81 12.80 -26.63
N LEU A 157 10.46 13.79 -25.80
CA LEU A 157 11.33 14.96 -25.56
C LEU A 157 12.71 14.53 -25.02
N LYS A 158 12.73 13.54 -24.14
CA LYS A 158 13.97 12.93 -23.65
C LYS A 158 14.81 12.39 -24.81
N SER A 159 14.21 11.63 -25.72
CA SER A 159 14.91 11.08 -26.88
C SER A 159 15.42 12.16 -27.83
N GLU A 160 14.70 13.27 -27.97
CA GLU A 160 15.13 14.43 -28.76
C GLU A 160 16.34 15.12 -28.11
N ALA A 161 16.27 15.42 -26.81
CA ALA A 161 17.38 15.99 -26.04
C ALA A 161 18.64 15.11 -26.07
N GLU A 162 18.48 13.79 -26.01
CA GLU A 162 19.59 12.83 -26.15
C GLU A 162 20.25 12.90 -27.54
N LYS A 163 19.50 13.15 -28.62
CA LYS A 163 20.05 13.27 -29.98
C LYS A 163 20.89 14.53 -30.15
N ILE A 164 20.45 15.64 -29.56
CA ILE A 164 21.16 16.93 -29.64
C ILE A 164 22.19 17.12 -28.52
N GLN A 165 22.40 16.09 -27.69
CA GLN A 165 23.35 16.08 -26.56
C GLN A 165 23.12 17.20 -25.52
N GLU A 166 21.88 17.66 -25.40
CA GLU A 166 21.52 18.73 -24.46
C GLU A 166 21.26 18.16 -23.06
N VAL A 167 22.27 18.26 -22.20
CA VAL A 167 22.26 17.63 -20.87
C VAL A 167 21.20 18.24 -19.96
N GLU A 168 21.07 19.57 -19.94
CA GLU A 168 20.14 20.29 -19.08
C GLU A 168 18.67 19.95 -19.41
N ALA A 169 18.30 20.01 -20.69
CA ALA A 169 16.96 19.64 -21.16
C ALA A 169 16.62 18.19 -20.80
N ARG A 170 17.58 17.26 -20.93
CA ARG A 170 17.39 15.86 -20.55
C ARG A 170 17.14 15.71 -19.04
N GLU A 171 17.86 16.45 -18.20
CA GLU A 171 17.68 16.41 -16.75
C GLU A 171 16.31 16.95 -16.32
N GLU A 172 15.88 18.08 -16.87
CA GLU A 172 14.55 18.65 -16.61
C GLU A 172 13.43 17.68 -16.99
N VAL A 173 13.52 17.05 -18.17
CA VAL A 173 12.54 16.05 -18.62
C VAL A 173 12.50 14.84 -17.68
N LEU A 174 13.65 14.37 -17.18
CA LEU A 174 13.71 13.25 -16.24
C LEU A 174 13.08 13.60 -14.88
N GLU A 175 13.29 14.82 -14.38
CA GLU A 175 12.67 15.31 -13.15
C GLU A 175 11.15 15.40 -13.30
N GLU A 176 10.67 15.98 -14.40
CA GLU A 176 9.25 16.12 -14.68
C GLU A 176 8.57 14.76 -14.86
N ARG A 177 9.23 13.83 -15.56
CA ARG A 177 8.78 12.44 -15.70
C ARG A 177 8.64 11.76 -14.33
N LYS A 178 9.63 11.91 -13.46
CA LYS A 178 9.61 11.39 -12.09
C LYS A 178 8.49 12.03 -11.27
N ARG A 179 8.26 13.34 -11.43
CA ARG A 179 7.18 14.08 -10.75
C ARG A 179 5.80 13.55 -11.14
N LEU A 180 5.54 13.36 -12.44
CA LEU A 180 4.28 12.82 -12.94
C LEU A 180 4.04 11.37 -12.50
N PHE A 181 5.07 10.52 -12.58
CA PHE A 181 4.98 9.14 -12.10
C PHE A 181 4.63 9.10 -10.60
N ASN A 182 5.30 9.91 -9.78
CA ASN A 182 5.00 10.01 -8.35
C ASN A 182 3.60 10.57 -8.07
N LYS A 183 3.08 11.45 -8.94
CA LYS A 183 1.70 11.96 -8.83
C LYS A 183 0.68 10.87 -9.15
N LEU A 184 0.88 10.11 -10.22
CA LEU A 184 0.05 8.96 -10.58
C LEU A 184 0.03 7.92 -9.45
N TYR A 185 1.20 7.52 -8.97
CA TYR A 185 1.31 6.50 -7.92
C TYR A 185 0.64 6.92 -6.60
N ARG A 186 0.78 8.19 -6.21
CA ARG A 186 0.09 8.74 -5.02
C ARG A 186 -1.42 8.71 -5.18
N ARG A 187 -1.95 9.08 -6.35
CA ARG A 187 -3.39 9.03 -6.64
C ARG A 187 -3.90 7.59 -6.59
N LEU A 188 -3.19 6.65 -7.21
CA LEU A 188 -3.52 5.22 -7.19
C LEU A 188 -3.61 4.68 -5.75
N LEU A 189 -2.58 4.91 -4.93
CA LEU A 189 -2.57 4.49 -3.53
C LEU A 189 -3.70 5.14 -2.71
N HIS A 190 -4.04 6.39 -3.00
CA HIS A 190 -5.16 7.05 -2.37
C HIS A 190 -6.48 6.34 -2.68
N TYR A 191 -6.74 6.02 -3.95
CA TYR A 191 -7.92 5.25 -4.34
C TYR A 191 -7.99 3.89 -3.64
N TYR A 192 -6.87 3.15 -3.55
CA TYR A 192 -6.84 1.84 -2.89
C TYR A 192 -7.18 1.94 -1.40
N ARG A 193 -6.61 2.92 -0.71
CA ARG A 193 -6.86 3.15 0.72
C ARG A 193 -8.30 3.55 0.98
N THR A 194 -8.87 4.41 0.13
CA THR A 194 -10.27 4.83 0.24
C THR A 194 -11.22 3.67 -0.03
N LEU A 195 -10.98 2.89 -1.09
CA LEU A 195 -11.73 1.68 -1.40
C LEU A 195 -11.69 0.70 -0.22
N ALA A 196 -10.49 0.35 0.25
CA ALA A 196 -10.31 -0.58 1.36
C ALA A 196 -11.02 -0.11 2.64
N SER A 197 -10.94 1.19 2.95
CA SER A 197 -11.61 1.75 4.13
C SER A 197 -13.13 1.70 4.00
N HIS A 198 -13.68 2.02 2.83
CA HIS A 198 -15.11 1.94 2.59
C HIS A 198 -15.60 0.48 2.61
N LEU A 199 -14.89 -0.41 1.91
CA LEU A 199 -15.17 -1.84 1.83
C LEU A 199 -15.23 -2.48 3.20
N ALA A 200 -14.21 -2.28 4.04
CA ALA A 200 -14.17 -2.88 5.37
C ALA A 200 -15.32 -2.38 6.25
N LYS A 201 -15.63 -1.08 6.20
CA LYS A 201 -16.77 -0.50 6.95
C LYS A 201 -18.11 -1.04 6.45
N ALA A 202 -18.29 -1.17 5.14
CA ALA A 202 -19.50 -1.70 4.52
C ALA A 202 -19.73 -3.16 4.94
N LEU A 203 -18.72 -4.01 4.79
CA LEU A 203 -18.79 -5.42 5.19
C LEU A 203 -19.04 -5.60 6.68
N TRP A 204 -18.38 -4.79 7.52
CA TRP A 204 -18.63 -4.77 8.96
C TRP A 204 -20.09 -4.41 9.29
N ASN A 205 -20.67 -3.42 8.60
CA ASN A 205 -22.07 -3.06 8.78
C ASN A 205 -23.04 -4.15 8.32
N LEU A 206 -22.67 -4.92 7.29
CA LEU A 206 -23.46 -6.06 6.80
C LEU A 206 -23.38 -7.29 7.72
N GLY A 207 -22.52 -7.27 8.74
CA GLY A 207 -22.33 -8.39 9.67
C GLY A 207 -21.38 -9.47 9.15
N VAL A 208 -20.52 -9.14 8.20
CA VAL A 208 -19.51 -10.07 7.67
C VAL A 208 -18.38 -10.26 8.68
N SER A 209 -18.02 -11.53 8.92
CA SER A 209 -16.94 -11.94 9.79
C SER A 209 -15.75 -12.55 9.05
N THR A 210 -15.99 -13.05 7.83
CA THR A 210 -15.00 -13.76 7.03
C THR A 210 -15.06 -13.29 5.59
N VAL A 211 -13.89 -13.02 5.00
CA VAL A 211 -13.74 -12.60 3.60
C VAL A 211 -12.78 -13.55 2.90
N TYR A 212 -13.20 -14.08 1.76
CA TYR A 212 -12.35 -14.73 0.77
C TYR A 212 -11.99 -13.70 -0.30
N LEU A 213 -10.72 -13.35 -0.40
CA LEU A 213 -10.21 -12.37 -1.34
C LEU A 213 -9.53 -13.09 -2.50
N GLY A 214 -10.18 -13.10 -3.65
CA GLY A 214 -9.67 -13.58 -4.91
C GLY A 214 -8.49 -12.74 -5.37
N TYR A 215 -7.38 -13.41 -5.72
CA TYR A 215 -6.21 -12.77 -6.28
C TYR A 215 -5.79 -13.44 -7.60
N PRO A 216 -5.76 -12.69 -8.72
CA PRO A 216 -5.21 -13.19 -9.98
C PRO A 216 -3.66 -13.19 -9.95
N TYR A 217 -3.08 -14.12 -9.18
CA TYR A 217 -1.63 -14.24 -8.98
C TYR A 217 -0.86 -14.44 -10.31
N PHE A 218 -1.45 -15.15 -11.28
CA PHE A 218 -0.74 -15.60 -12.50
C PHE A 218 -1.09 -14.82 -13.78
N ILE A 219 -2.13 -13.99 -13.79
CA ILE A 219 -2.48 -13.20 -15.00
C ILE A 219 -1.38 -12.17 -15.32
N SER A 220 -0.64 -11.69 -14.32
CA SER A 220 0.42 -10.71 -14.54
C SER A 220 1.72 -11.30 -15.10
N GLN A 221 1.92 -12.64 -15.07
CA GLN A 221 3.20 -13.25 -15.45
C GLN A 221 3.17 -13.90 -16.85
N ASP A 222 2.09 -14.57 -17.24
CA ASP A 222 2.10 -15.37 -18.49
C ASP A 222 1.47 -14.67 -19.72
N LYS A 223 0.56 -13.69 -19.53
CA LYS A 223 -0.09 -12.93 -20.63
C LYS A 223 -0.41 -11.49 -20.24
N GLY A 224 0.57 -10.81 -19.67
CA GLY A 224 0.42 -9.45 -19.20
C GLY A 224 0.15 -8.43 -20.32
N ASN A 225 -1.08 -7.94 -20.42
CA ASN A 225 -1.31 -6.69 -21.17
C ASN A 225 -0.77 -5.51 -20.35
N LYS A 226 -0.59 -4.34 -20.99
CA LYS A 226 -0.13 -3.09 -20.35
C LYS A 226 -0.93 -2.68 -19.09
N PHE A 227 -2.12 -3.25 -18.89
CA PHE A 227 -3.00 -3.03 -17.75
C PHE A 227 -2.76 -4.04 -16.61
N THR A 228 -2.37 -5.28 -16.90
CA THR A 228 -2.20 -6.35 -15.90
C THR A 228 -0.84 -6.33 -15.22
N VAL A 229 0.21 -5.88 -15.92
CA VAL A 229 1.58 -5.82 -15.37
C VAL A 229 1.94 -4.45 -14.81
N ASN A 230 1.42 -3.35 -15.42
CA ASN A 230 1.90 -1.99 -15.15
C ASN A 230 0.89 -1.06 -14.44
N ILE A 231 -0.42 -1.36 -14.41
CA ILE A 231 -1.41 -0.48 -13.74
C ILE A 231 -1.65 -0.89 -12.30
N TRP A 232 -1.85 -2.19 -12.07
CA TRP A 232 -2.28 -2.67 -10.79
C TRP A 232 -1.09 -3.13 -9.99
N SER A 233 -0.71 -2.35 -8.98
CA SER A 233 -0.03 -2.93 -7.83
C SER A 233 -1.08 -3.69 -7.01
N TYR A 234 -1.58 -4.81 -7.56
CA TYR A 234 -2.60 -5.64 -6.91
C TYR A 234 -2.20 -6.00 -5.48
N ARG A 235 -0.90 -6.26 -5.28
CA ARG A 235 -0.33 -6.44 -3.95
C ARG A 235 -0.64 -5.27 -3.01
N LYS A 236 -0.49 -4.01 -3.45
CA LYS A 236 -0.79 -2.84 -2.60
C LYS A 236 -2.28 -2.68 -2.33
N LEU A 237 -3.14 -3.01 -3.30
CA LEU A 237 -4.59 -3.03 -3.10
C LEU A 237 -4.99 -4.10 -2.08
N ILE A 238 -4.48 -5.32 -2.24
CA ILE A 238 -4.69 -6.45 -1.33
C ILE A 238 -4.20 -6.12 0.07
N GLU A 239 -2.96 -5.62 0.20
CA GLU A 239 -2.41 -5.16 1.48
C GLU A 239 -3.31 -4.09 2.12
N ALA A 240 -3.83 -3.13 1.34
CA ALA A 240 -4.74 -2.11 1.87
C ALA A 240 -6.07 -2.72 2.36
N ILE A 241 -6.67 -3.63 1.59
CA ILE A 241 -7.92 -4.32 1.93
C ILE A 241 -7.73 -5.16 3.19
N MET A 242 -6.74 -6.07 3.20
CA MET A 242 -6.46 -6.96 4.33
C MET A 242 -6.21 -6.18 5.62
N ASN A 243 -5.36 -5.16 5.58
CA ASN A 243 -5.09 -4.33 6.77
C ASN A 243 -6.37 -3.68 7.29
N LYS A 244 -7.24 -3.20 6.39
CA LYS A 244 -8.51 -2.59 6.78
C LYS A 244 -9.52 -3.60 7.31
N LEU A 245 -9.60 -4.79 6.75
CA LEU A 245 -10.47 -5.86 7.26
C LEU A 245 -10.03 -6.33 8.65
N HIS A 246 -8.72 -6.48 8.87
CA HIS A 246 -8.16 -6.81 10.19
C HIS A 246 -8.47 -5.75 11.25
N GLU A 247 -8.50 -4.46 10.88
CA GLU A 247 -8.95 -3.39 11.78
C GLU A 247 -10.41 -3.59 12.26
N TYR A 248 -11.25 -4.32 11.53
CA TYR A 248 -12.63 -4.64 11.93
C TYR A 248 -12.79 -6.06 12.48
N GLY A 249 -11.69 -6.76 12.75
CA GLY A 249 -11.70 -8.15 13.22
C GLY A 249 -12.24 -9.15 12.19
N ILE A 250 -12.29 -8.77 10.92
CA ILE A 250 -12.76 -9.63 9.83
C ILE A 250 -11.61 -10.56 9.40
N LYS A 251 -11.85 -11.87 9.48
CA LYS A 251 -10.90 -12.89 9.04
C LYS A 251 -10.80 -12.84 7.52
N THR A 252 -9.58 -12.73 6.99
CA THR A 252 -9.36 -12.60 5.55
C THR A 252 -8.49 -13.75 5.04
N PHE A 253 -8.97 -14.46 4.03
CA PHE A 253 -8.25 -15.55 3.37
C PHE A 253 -7.95 -15.16 1.93
N LEU A 254 -6.68 -15.26 1.53
CA LEU A 254 -6.31 -15.06 0.13
C LEU A 254 -6.57 -16.36 -0.64
N VAL A 255 -7.36 -16.27 -1.70
CA VAL A 255 -7.67 -17.39 -2.59
C VAL A 255 -6.98 -17.14 -3.92
N VAL A 256 -6.15 -18.09 -4.34
CA VAL A 256 -5.47 -18.01 -5.64
C VAL A 256 -6.45 -18.43 -6.72
N GLU A 257 -6.77 -17.51 -7.62
CA GLU A 257 -7.67 -17.78 -8.73
C GLU A 257 -6.89 -18.35 -9.93
N TYR A 258 -6.80 -19.67 -10.01
CA TYR A 258 -6.42 -20.35 -11.25
C TYR A 258 -7.67 -20.55 -12.10
N ASN A 259 -7.74 -19.93 -13.28
CA ASN A 259 -8.79 -20.18 -14.29
C ASN A 259 -10.27 -20.08 -13.83
N THR A 260 -10.60 -19.62 -12.61
CA THR A 260 -11.98 -19.52 -12.09
C THR A 260 -12.91 -18.67 -12.97
N SER A 261 -12.32 -17.77 -13.74
CA SER A 261 -13.04 -16.88 -14.64
C SER A 261 -13.30 -17.45 -16.05
N ARG A 262 -12.82 -18.68 -16.30
CA ARG A 262 -13.11 -19.52 -17.47
C ARG A 262 -14.14 -20.60 -17.15
N TYR A 263 -14.50 -20.86 -15.90
CA TYR A 263 -15.45 -21.91 -15.56
C TYR A 263 -16.74 -21.35 -14.96
N CYS A 264 -17.87 -21.99 -15.24
CA CYS A 264 -19.15 -21.65 -14.67
C CYS A 264 -19.16 -22.02 -13.18
N ALA A 265 -19.49 -21.05 -12.32
CA ALA A 265 -19.58 -21.27 -10.87
C ALA A 265 -20.63 -22.32 -10.45
N TYR A 266 -21.55 -22.68 -11.36
CA TYR A 266 -22.64 -23.62 -11.08
C TYR A 266 -22.45 -24.98 -11.77
N HIS A 267 -21.88 -24.99 -12.97
CA HIS A 267 -21.82 -26.18 -13.83
C HIS A 267 -20.40 -26.73 -14.03
N ASP A 268 -19.37 -26.04 -13.52
CA ASP A 268 -17.94 -26.40 -13.70
C ASP A 268 -17.51 -26.58 -15.17
N VAL A 269 -18.26 -26.00 -16.11
CA VAL A 269 -17.98 -26.02 -17.56
C VAL A 269 -17.29 -24.74 -18.00
N GLU A 270 -16.50 -24.81 -19.07
CA GLU A 270 -15.82 -23.64 -19.59
C GLU A 270 -16.82 -22.61 -20.19
N VAL A 271 -16.73 -21.34 -19.78
CA VAL A 271 -17.63 -20.25 -20.20
C VAL A 271 -16.97 -19.34 -21.23
N VAL A 272 -17.74 -19.00 -22.26
CA VAL A 272 -17.32 -18.02 -23.27
C VAL A 272 -17.69 -16.62 -22.80
N ARG A 273 -16.69 -15.73 -22.73
CA ARG A 273 -16.88 -14.33 -22.35
C ARG A 273 -17.45 -13.52 -23.51
N LYS A 274 -18.59 -12.86 -23.27
CA LYS A 274 -19.16 -11.87 -24.19
C LYS A 274 -18.72 -10.45 -23.80
N PRO A 275 -18.87 -9.45 -24.67
CA PRO A 275 -18.58 -8.05 -24.32
C PRO A 275 -19.33 -7.61 -23.06
N ARG A 276 -18.74 -6.71 -22.27
CA ARG A 276 -19.29 -6.13 -21.01
C ARG A 276 -19.26 -7.03 -19.76
N GLY A 277 -18.51 -8.13 -19.76
CA GLY A 277 -18.31 -8.94 -18.56
C GLY A 277 -19.42 -9.95 -18.28
N LEU A 278 -20.28 -10.22 -19.26
CA LEU A 278 -21.26 -11.30 -19.22
C LEU A 278 -20.59 -12.62 -19.66
N THR A 279 -20.76 -13.66 -18.88
CA THR A 279 -20.34 -15.04 -19.18
C THR A 279 -21.57 -15.87 -19.54
N SER A 280 -21.54 -16.56 -20.68
CA SER A 280 -22.55 -17.56 -21.04
C SER A 280 -21.98 -18.96 -20.87
N SER A 281 -22.70 -19.80 -20.13
CA SER A 281 -22.41 -21.23 -20.04
C SER A 281 -23.10 -21.96 -21.20
N PRO A 282 -22.50 -23.00 -21.78
CA PRO A 282 -23.24 -23.94 -22.62
C PRO A 282 -24.43 -24.51 -21.83
N PRO A 283 -25.54 -24.85 -22.51
CA PRO A 283 -26.67 -25.53 -21.88
C PRO A 283 -26.27 -26.90 -21.32
#